data_AF-A0A829HKM4-F1
#
_entry.id   AF-A0A829HKM4-F1
#
_cell.length_a   1.000
_cell.length_b   1.000
_cell.length_c   1.000
_cell.angle_alpha   90.00
_cell.angle_beta   90.00
_cell.angle_gamma   90.00
#
_symmetry.space_group_name_H-M   'P 1'
#
loop_
_entity.id
_entity.type
_entity.pdbx_description
1 polymer ?
#
loop_
_entity_poly.entity_id
_entity_poly.type
_entity_poly.pdbx_seq_one_letter_code
_entity_poly.pdbx_strand_id
1 'polypeptide(L)'
;MLKIRLTKTTFLITFTLSALLFLGGCIHHLKTDVHAPHIEGMFWQPDLATTPPSGNWDLLGVSTFVPQWSVVQSKSWFDHDIGLEKWDKNINLKQLQQKAWAQHILLGLAGEYDEKLARANVLKLAESSQKIIKNTQIIPLKGYYFPVEADPTWIGVDDLAHAIRTLPKPLWISIYSGEQAPEHLDSWLKSWLPSHTGVFFQDGVGVGTRTPQQARVVLEDLQKEFGKDKIVIVLEAFRPVKGGKFRSAYPWEVMQQLKAYEGQTVYIFDGPHYMNRMTVYAVALWYKLRYN
;
A
#
# COMPACT_ATOMS: atom_id res chain seq x y z
N MET A 1 7.37 74.12 -48.58
CA MET A 1 6.24 74.18 -47.64
C MET A 1 6.56 73.24 -46.47
N LEU A 2 7.16 73.77 -45.40
CA LEU A 2 6.54 74.09 -44.07
C LEU A 2 6.23 72.81 -43.26
N LYS A 3 6.73 72.53 -42.04
CA LYS A 3 7.28 73.28 -40.88
C LYS A 3 8.32 72.37 -40.17
N ILE A 4 9.54 72.76 -39.75
CA ILE A 4 10.01 73.61 -38.62
C ILE A 4 9.52 73.17 -37.22
N ARG A 5 10.42 72.60 -36.37
CA ARG A 5 10.98 73.17 -35.10
C ARG A 5 11.83 72.11 -34.34
N LEU A 6 13.14 72.35 -34.11
CA LEU A 6 13.79 72.87 -32.86
C LEU A 6 13.77 71.84 -31.70
N THR A 7 14.78 71.56 -30.86
CA THR A 7 16.13 72.08 -30.56
C THR A 7 16.72 71.28 -29.37
N LYS A 8 18.07 71.25 -29.24
CA LYS A 8 18.87 71.34 -27.98
C LYS A 8 18.72 70.24 -26.91
N THR A 9 19.68 69.87 -26.06
CA THR A 9 21.15 69.93 -25.92
C THR A 9 21.46 69.01 -24.72
N THR A 10 22.64 68.37 -24.65
CA THR A 10 23.40 68.01 -23.42
C THR A 10 22.73 67.14 -22.34
N PHE A 11 23.29 65.96 -22.08
CA PHE A 11 24.32 65.83 -21.04
C PHE A 11 25.14 64.55 -21.22
N LEU A 12 26.46 64.72 -21.26
CA LEU A 12 27.45 63.67 -21.07
C LEU A 12 27.42 63.27 -19.59
N ILE A 13 27.20 62.00 -19.29
CA ILE A 13 27.74 61.39 -18.07
C ILE A 13 28.53 60.15 -18.51
N THR A 14 29.81 60.39 -18.78
CA THR A 14 30.85 59.35 -18.67
C THR A 14 31.11 59.12 -17.19
N PHE A 15 30.88 57.92 -16.67
CA PHE A 15 31.77 57.27 -15.71
C PHE A 15 31.50 55.75 -15.69
N THR A 16 32.41 55.04 -16.35
CA THR A 16 32.94 53.70 -16.05
C THR A 16 32.29 52.91 -14.89
N LEU A 17 31.86 51.68 -15.16
CA LEU A 17 32.53 50.51 -14.60
C LEU A 17 32.11 49.22 -15.33
N SER A 18 33.12 48.54 -15.89
CA SER A 18 33.02 47.14 -16.29
C SER A 18 32.79 46.28 -15.06
N ALA A 19 31.63 45.62 -14.98
CA ALA A 19 31.38 44.46 -14.14
C ALA A 19 30.12 43.74 -14.62
N LEU A 20 30.18 43.15 -15.81
CA LEU A 20 29.08 42.35 -16.39
C LEU A 20 29.62 41.00 -16.86
N LEU A 21 30.31 40.30 -15.96
CA LEU A 21 30.68 38.90 -16.08
C LEU A 21 30.77 38.36 -14.65
N PHE A 22 29.65 37.92 -14.05
CA PHE A 22 29.54 36.93 -12.95
C PHE A 22 28.09 36.84 -12.41
N LEU A 23 27.11 36.80 -13.30
CA LEU A 23 25.74 36.38 -12.96
C LEU A 23 25.27 35.30 -13.97
N GLY A 24 26.14 34.31 -14.20
CA GLY A 24 25.73 33.02 -14.75
C GLY A 24 25.23 32.18 -13.59
N GLY A 25 23.91 32.00 -13.53
CA GLY A 25 23.20 31.53 -12.36
C GLY A 25 23.75 30.24 -11.75
N CYS A 26 23.88 30.26 -10.43
CA CYS A 26 23.67 29.07 -9.63
C CYS A 26 22.24 28.60 -9.91
N ILE A 27 22.06 27.80 -10.95
CA ILE A 27 20.98 26.84 -11.00
C ILE A 27 21.29 25.91 -9.82
N HIS A 28 20.79 26.27 -8.65
CA HIS A 28 20.47 25.28 -7.65
C HIS A 28 19.54 24.32 -8.37
N HIS A 29 20.10 23.24 -8.90
CA HIS A 29 19.37 22.01 -9.01
C HIS A 29 18.87 21.76 -7.58
N LEU A 30 17.65 22.20 -7.29
CA LEU A 30 16.77 21.47 -6.41
C LEU A 30 16.64 20.10 -7.09
N LYS A 31 17.64 19.24 -6.87
CA LYS A 31 17.37 17.82 -6.72
C LYS A 31 16.42 17.79 -5.53
N THR A 32 15.13 17.84 -5.82
CA THR A 32 14.22 17.11 -4.96
C THR A 32 14.80 15.70 -4.93
N ASP A 33 15.27 15.24 -3.78
CA ASP A 33 15.73 13.86 -3.66
C ASP A 33 14.49 12.99 -3.89
N VAL A 34 14.31 12.62 -5.16
CA VAL A 34 13.24 11.74 -5.59
C VAL A 34 13.60 10.36 -5.07
N HIS A 35 13.04 10.03 -3.91
CA HIS A 35 13.19 8.70 -3.34
C HIS A 35 12.21 7.77 -4.03
N ALA A 36 12.72 6.69 -4.61
CA ALA A 36 11.87 5.67 -5.22
C ALA A 36 10.89 5.08 -4.18
N PRO A 37 9.67 4.70 -4.56
CA PRO A 37 8.75 4.02 -3.66
C PRO A 37 9.30 2.63 -3.31
N HIS A 38 9.39 2.30 -2.03
CA HIS A 38 9.89 0.99 -1.59
C HIS A 38 8.78 -0.06 -1.65
N ILE A 39 8.78 -0.90 -2.69
CA ILE A 39 7.79 -1.97 -2.88
C ILE A 39 8.17 -3.16 -2.00
N GLU A 40 7.67 -3.17 -0.78
CA GLU A 40 8.06 -4.13 0.26
C GLU A 40 7.34 -5.47 0.14
N GLY A 41 6.04 -5.43 -0.18
CA GLY A 41 5.20 -6.60 0.01
C GLY A 41 4.09 -6.80 -1.02
N MET A 42 3.60 -8.03 -1.05
CA MET A 42 2.53 -8.47 -1.94
C MET A 42 1.45 -9.19 -1.15
N PHE A 43 0.23 -8.69 -1.24
CA PHE A 43 -0.94 -9.38 -0.74
C PHE A 43 -1.38 -10.48 -1.70
N TRP A 44 -2.07 -11.47 -1.15
CA TRP A 44 -2.79 -12.48 -1.88
C TRP A 44 -4.12 -12.76 -1.21
N GLN A 45 -5.17 -12.86 -2.01
CA GLN A 45 -6.46 -13.41 -1.58
C GLN A 45 -6.52 -14.91 -1.88
N PRO A 46 -6.29 -15.82 -0.91
CA PRO A 46 -6.38 -17.24 -1.17
C PRO A 46 -7.66 -17.69 -1.87
N ASP A 47 -7.48 -18.37 -3.00
CA ASP A 47 -8.55 -19.04 -3.72
C ASP A 47 -8.01 -20.32 -4.41
N LEU A 48 -8.90 -21.14 -4.96
CA LEU A 48 -8.49 -22.39 -5.62
C LEU A 48 -7.81 -22.14 -6.98
N ALA A 49 -8.04 -21.00 -7.63
CA ALA A 49 -7.51 -20.70 -8.96
C ALA A 49 -6.01 -20.34 -8.89
N THR A 50 -5.62 -19.63 -7.84
CA THR A 50 -4.29 -19.08 -7.62
C THR A 50 -3.49 -19.82 -6.55
N THR A 51 -4.05 -20.87 -5.93
CA THR A 51 -3.29 -21.77 -5.03
C THR A 51 -2.57 -22.88 -5.82
N PRO A 52 -1.25 -23.11 -5.59
CA PRO A 52 -0.34 -22.30 -4.80
C PRO A 52 0.06 -20.99 -5.52
N PRO A 53 0.31 -19.88 -4.79
CA PRO A 53 0.61 -18.59 -5.38
C PRO A 53 1.96 -18.62 -6.11
N SER A 54 2.03 -17.95 -7.26
CA SER A 54 3.25 -17.85 -8.06
C SER A 54 3.36 -16.49 -8.74
N GLY A 55 4.60 -16.02 -8.91
CA GLY A 55 4.90 -14.72 -9.51
C GLY A 55 6.40 -14.45 -9.57
N ASN A 56 6.76 -13.34 -10.20
CA ASN A 56 8.14 -12.81 -10.29
C ASN A 56 8.28 -11.48 -9.54
N TRP A 57 7.53 -11.30 -8.45
CA TRP A 57 7.41 -10.00 -7.77
C TRP A 57 8.71 -9.54 -7.11
N ASP A 58 9.67 -10.45 -6.92
CA ASP A 58 11.03 -10.15 -6.48
C ASP A 58 11.73 -9.15 -7.42
N LEU A 59 11.36 -9.14 -8.71
CA LEU A 59 11.87 -8.15 -9.67
C LEU A 59 11.41 -6.71 -9.36
N LEU A 60 10.37 -6.54 -8.55
CA LEU A 60 9.91 -5.25 -8.05
C LEU A 60 10.55 -4.87 -6.70
N GLY A 61 11.36 -5.75 -6.11
CA GLY A 61 11.92 -5.59 -4.76
C GLY A 61 11.08 -6.22 -3.65
N VAL A 62 9.97 -6.88 -3.98
CA VAL A 62 9.12 -7.55 -3.00
C VAL A 62 9.89 -8.68 -2.31
N SER A 63 9.83 -8.70 -0.98
CA SER A 63 10.35 -9.79 -0.14
C SER A 63 9.38 -10.26 0.94
N THR A 64 8.31 -9.49 1.20
CA THR A 64 7.27 -9.82 2.18
C THR A 64 5.98 -10.28 1.47
N PHE A 65 5.48 -11.45 1.83
CA PHE A 65 4.20 -11.95 1.34
C PHE A 65 3.13 -11.94 2.44
N VAL A 66 1.92 -11.50 2.07
CA VAL A 66 0.78 -11.36 2.98
C VAL A 66 -0.40 -12.18 2.43
N PRO A 67 -0.51 -13.48 2.75
CA PRO A 67 -1.77 -14.18 2.52
C PRO A 67 -2.84 -13.47 3.36
N GLN A 68 -3.93 -13.00 2.75
CA GLN A 68 -4.96 -12.25 3.46
C GLN A 68 -5.57 -13.10 4.58
N TRP A 69 -5.69 -14.41 4.35
CA TRP A 69 -6.27 -15.35 5.31
C TRP A 69 -5.45 -16.64 5.42
N SER A 70 -5.37 -17.17 6.65
CA SER A 70 -4.99 -18.58 6.88
C SER A 70 -6.21 -19.49 6.86
N VAL A 71 -7.34 -18.97 7.34
CA VAL A 71 -8.60 -19.69 7.54
C VAL A 71 -9.75 -18.79 7.11
N VAL A 72 -10.65 -19.34 6.29
CA VAL A 72 -11.90 -18.71 5.88
C VAL A 72 -12.99 -19.78 5.90
N GLN A 73 -14.21 -19.44 6.33
CA GLN A 73 -15.32 -20.40 6.38
C GLN A 73 -14.97 -21.71 7.12
N SER A 74 -14.20 -21.60 8.21
CA SER A 74 -13.68 -22.73 9.01
C SER A 74 -12.77 -23.71 8.27
N LYS A 75 -12.28 -23.37 7.06
CA LYS A 75 -11.32 -24.17 6.29
C LYS A 75 -9.97 -23.50 6.20
N SER A 76 -8.90 -24.29 6.33
CA SER A 76 -7.52 -23.83 6.26
C SER A 76 -6.97 -23.84 4.85
N TRP A 77 -6.33 -22.74 4.46
CA TRP A 77 -5.55 -22.62 3.23
C TRP A 77 -4.15 -23.21 3.36
N PHE A 78 -3.74 -23.60 4.57
CA PHE A 78 -2.39 -24.10 4.84
C PHE A 78 -2.39 -25.61 5.04
N ASP A 79 -1.27 -26.23 4.68
CA ASP A 79 -1.08 -27.67 4.78
C ASP A 79 -0.77 -28.13 6.22
N HIS A 80 -0.41 -27.20 7.11
CA HIS A 80 -0.18 -27.48 8.52
C HIS A 80 -1.47 -27.93 9.20
N ASP A 81 -1.39 -28.94 10.06
CA ASP A 81 -2.54 -29.37 10.82
C ASP A 81 -2.81 -28.39 11.96
N ILE A 82 -3.91 -27.66 11.84
CA ILE A 82 -4.42 -26.74 12.86
C ILE A 82 -5.76 -27.23 13.44
N GLY A 83 -6.10 -28.51 13.22
CA GLY A 83 -7.37 -29.10 13.64
C GLY A 83 -8.59 -28.61 12.86
N LEU A 84 -8.38 -28.12 11.63
CA LEU A 84 -9.43 -27.64 10.73
C LEU A 84 -9.41 -28.41 9.41
N GLU A 85 -10.57 -28.52 8.78
CA GLU A 85 -10.69 -29.00 7.40
C GLU A 85 -9.83 -28.12 6.48
N LYS A 86 -9.20 -28.72 5.46
CA LYS A 86 -8.37 -28.00 4.50
C LYS A 86 -9.12 -27.80 3.20
N TRP A 87 -8.79 -26.72 2.49
CA TRP A 87 -9.19 -26.58 1.10
C TRP A 87 -8.50 -27.63 0.22
N ASP A 88 -9.16 -27.97 -0.90
CA ASP A 88 -8.66 -28.96 -1.89
C ASP A 88 -7.24 -28.65 -2.36
N LYS A 89 -6.91 -27.37 -2.46
CA LYS A 89 -5.55 -26.87 -2.63
C LYS A 89 -5.14 -26.09 -1.39
N ASN A 90 -3.89 -26.25 -0.98
CA ASN A 90 -3.32 -25.58 0.18
C ASN A 90 -1.85 -25.23 -0.05
N ILE A 91 -1.27 -24.45 0.86
CA ILE A 91 0.12 -24.01 0.80
C ILE A 91 0.92 -24.47 2.00
N ASN A 92 2.21 -24.71 1.77
CA ASN A 92 3.19 -24.94 2.83
C ASN A 92 3.98 -23.65 3.08
N LEU A 93 3.87 -23.09 4.29
CA LEU A 93 4.54 -21.84 4.64
C LEU A 93 6.06 -21.93 4.55
N LYS A 94 6.67 -23.06 4.94
CA LYS A 94 8.13 -23.25 4.88
C LYS A 94 8.63 -23.29 3.43
N GLN A 95 7.87 -23.93 2.53
CA GLN A 95 8.18 -23.93 1.09
C GLN A 95 7.97 -22.54 0.48
N LEU A 96 6.95 -21.81 0.94
CA LEU A 96 6.68 -20.45 0.48
C LEU A 96 7.83 -19.50 0.85
N GLN A 97 8.41 -19.64 2.05
CA GLN A 97 9.58 -18.87 2.49
C GLN A 97 10.86 -19.10 1.67
N GLN A 98 10.88 -20.14 0.83
CA GLN A 98 11.99 -20.37 -0.11
C GLN A 98 11.85 -19.54 -1.40
N LYS A 99 10.72 -18.87 -1.62
CA LYS A 99 10.52 -17.98 -2.77
C LYS A 99 11.16 -16.63 -2.48
N ALA A 100 11.89 -16.08 -3.45
CA ALA A 100 12.55 -14.77 -3.33
C ALA A 100 11.57 -13.64 -2.93
N TRP A 101 10.33 -13.69 -3.43
CA TRP A 101 9.28 -12.72 -3.13
C TRP A 101 8.49 -12.99 -1.83
N ALA A 102 8.78 -14.07 -1.10
CA ALA A 102 8.09 -14.43 0.14
C ALA A 102 9.05 -14.87 1.26
N GLN A 103 10.28 -14.36 1.25
CA GLN A 103 11.26 -14.63 2.31
C GLN A 103 10.72 -14.29 3.71
N HIS A 104 9.88 -13.26 3.77
CA HIS A 104 9.14 -12.88 4.96
C HIS A 104 7.64 -13.12 4.76
N ILE A 105 6.97 -13.57 5.82
CA ILE A 105 5.51 -13.75 5.83
C ILE A 105 4.90 -12.89 6.93
N LEU A 106 3.97 -12.01 6.56
CA LEU A 106 2.99 -11.45 7.49
C LEU A 106 1.76 -12.34 7.42
N LEU A 107 1.54 -13.14 8.46
CA LEU A 107 0.54 -14.20 8.42
C LEU A 107 -0.87 -13.62 8.56
N GLY A 108 -1.66 -13.63 7.49
CA GLY A 108 -3.09 -13.33 7.59
C GLY A 108 -3.80 -14.34 8.47
N LEU A 109 -4.59 -13.87 9.41
CA LEU A 109 -5.22 -14.70 10.43
C LEU A 109 -6.58 -15.26 9.96
N ALA A 110 -7.50 -15.56 10.89
CA ALA A 110 -8.84 -16.00 10.53
C ALA A 110 -9.67 -14.83 9.97
N GLY A 111 -10.45 -15.08 8.92
CA GLY A 111 -11.37 -14.09 8.37
C GLY A 111 -12.57 -14.72 7.66
N GLU A 112 -13.31 -13.88 6.95
CA GLU A 112 -14.44 -14.27 6.10
C GLU A 112 -14.35 -13.53 4.76
N TYR A 113 -14.85 -14.13 3.68
CA TYR A 113 -14.95 -13.46 2.38
C TYR A 113 -16.01 -12.37 2.38
N ASP A 114 -17.10 -12.58 3.11
CA ASP A 114 -18.15 -11.59 3.27
C ASP A 114 -17.76 -10.64 4.40
N GLU A 115 -17.57 -9.38 4.05
CA GLU A 115 -17.13 -8.35 4.99
C GLU A 115 -18.14 -8.10 6.12
N LYS A 116 -19.45 -8.20 5.84
CA LYS A 116 -20.48 -8.03 6.88
C LYS A 116 -20.40 -9.16 7.89
N LEU A 117 -20.19 -10.40 7.43
CA LEU A 117 -19.95 -11.54 8.31
C LEU A 117 -18.63 -11.40 9.07
N ALA A 118 -17.56 -10.89 8.44
CA ALA A 118 -16.29 -10.64 9.10
C ALA A 118 -16.44 -9.65 10.26
N ARG A 119 -17.09 -8.50 10.02
CA ARG A 119 -17.36 -7.48 11.03
C ARG A 119 -18.26 -8.00 12.15
N ALA A 120 -19.34 -8.70 11.81
CA ALA A 120 -20.29 -9.25 12.78
C ALA A 120 -19.66 -10.33 13.69
N ASN A 121 -18.59 -11.00 13.24
CA ASN A 121 -17.93 -12.09 13.97
C ASN A 121 -16.51 -11.72 14.43
N VAL A 122 -16.14 -10.44 14.47
CA VAL A 122 -14.76 -9.99 14.69
C VAL A 122 -14.11 -10.58 15.96
N LEU A 123 -14.84 -10.69 17.07
CA LEU A 123 -14.32 -11.28 18.31
C LEU A 123 -14.08 -12.79 18.18
N LYS A 124 -15.00 -13.53 17.54
CA LYS A 124 -14.86 -14.96 17.27
C LYS A 124 -13.71 -15.25 16.29
N LEU A 125 -13.50 -14.36 15.32
CA LEU A 125 -12.36 -14.42 14.42
C LEU A 125 -11.04 -14.21 15.17
N ALA A 126 -10.98 -13.31 16.15
CA ALA A 126 -9.80 -13.15 17.00
C ALA A 126 -9.50 -14.40 17.83
N GLU A 127 -10.51 -15.03 18.44
CA GLU A 127 -10.36 -16.31 19.16
C GLU A 127 -9.83 -17.43 18.25
N SER A 128 -10.39 -17.53 17.04
CA SER A 128 -9.94 -18.50 16.03
C SER A 128 -8.50 -18.21 15.60
N SER A 129 -8.15 -16.93 15.49
CA SER A 129 -6.79 -16.48 15.16
C SER A 129 -5.76 -16.87 16.21
N GLN A 130 -6.11 -16.84 17.49
CA GLN A 130 -5.22 -17.31 18.55
C GLN A 130 -4.86 -18.80 18.39
N LYS A 131 -5.77 -19.63 17.87
CA LYS A 131 -5.48 -21.04 17.57
C LYS A 131 -4.49 -21.17 16.42
N ILE A 132 -4.66 -20.37 15.36
CA ILE A 132 -3.72 -20.34 14.21
C ILE A 132 -2.33 -19.93 14.67
N ILE A 133 -2.24 -18.88 15.49
CA ILE A 133 -0.98 -18.38 16.07
C ILE A 133 -0.26 -19.47 16.87
N LYS A 134 -0.97 -20.15 17.78
CA LYS A 134 -0.38 -21.22 18.61
C LYS A 134 0.23 -22.34 17.75
N ASN A 135 -0.42 -22.69 16.64
CA ASN A 135 0.06 -23.74 15.74
C ASN A 135 1.13 -23.27 14.74
N THR A 136 1.45 -21.98 14.69
CA THR A 136 2.45 -21.43 13.75
C THR A 136 3.71 -20.89 14.43
N GLN A 137 3.86 -21.09 15.74
CA GLN A 137 4.97 -20.54 16.55
C GLN A 137 6.37 -20.99 16.10
N ILE A 138 6.49 -22.18 15.50
CA ILE A 138 7.78 -22.71 15.02
C ILE A 138 8.21 -22.15 13.66
N ILE A 139 7.36 -21.33 13.03
CA ILE A 139 7.61 -20.74 11.72
C ILE A 139 8.13 -19.31 11.94
N PRO A 140 9.27 -18.92 11.35
CA PRO A 140 9.79 -17.56 11.50
C PRO A 140 8.91 -16.58 10.71
N LEU A 141 7.92 -15.97 11.37
CA LEU A 141 7.01 -14.99 10.79
C LEU A 141 7.51 -13.57 11.03
N LYS A 142 7.27 -12.66 10.08
CA LYS A 142 7.54 -11.21 10.24
C LYS A 142 6.51 -10.54 11.15
N GLY A 143 5.33 -11.14 11.29
CA GLY A 143 4.21 -10.61 12.05
C GLY A 143 2.90 -11.25 11.62
N TYR A 144 1.80 -10.64 12.06
CA TYR A 144 0.45 -11.09 11.79
C TYR A 144 -0.37 -9.98 11.12
N TYR A 145 -1.32 -10.39 10.29
CA TYR A 145 -2.31 -9.50 9.69
C TYR A 145 -3.71 -9.98 10.10
N PHE A 146 -4.46 -9.15 10.82
CA PHE A 146 -5.85 -9.46 11.17
C PHE A 146 -6.77 -8.90 10.09
N PRO A 147 -7.46 -9.76 9.31
CA PRO A 147 -7.98 -9.38 7.99
C PRO A 147 -9.37 -8.75 8.01
N VAL A 148 -9.89 -8.39 9.19
CA VAL A 148 -11.16 -7.68 9.29
C VAL A 148 -10.91 -6.20 8.99
N GLU A 149 -11.38 -5.77 7.82
CA GLU A 149 -11.18 -4.41 7.33
C GLU A 149 -12.14 -3.43 8.01
N ALA A 150 -11.67 -2.20 8.23
CA ALA A 150 -12.43 -1.15 8.89
C ALA A 150 -12.49 0.14 8.06
N ASP A 151 -13.64 0.80 8.12
CA ASP A 151 -13.85 2.12 7.56
C ASP A 151 -14.72 2.98 8.51
N PRO A 152 -14.75 4.31 8.35
CA PRO A 152 -15.49 5.21 9.25
C PRO A 152 -16.98 4.93 9.40
N THR A 153 -17.62 4.20 8.47
CA THR A 153 -19.04 3.84 8.57
C THR A 153 -19.30 2.69 9.56
N TRP A 154 -18.26 1.99 10.03
CA TRP A 154 -18.44 0.87 10.95
C TRP A 154 -18.71 1.35 12.39
N ILE A 155 -19.97 1.26 12.79
CA ILE A 155 -20.44 1.61 14.15
C ILE A 155 -19.78 0.73 15.23
N GLY A 156 -19.50 -0.54 14.93
CA GLY A 156 -18.95 -1.53 15.86
C GLY A 156 -17.41 -1.62 15.88
N VAL A 157 -16.69 -0.58 15.46
CA VAL A 157 -15.22 -0.63 15.35
C VAL A 157 -14.51 -0.84 16.70
N ASP A 158 -15.16 -0.53 17.82
CA ASP A 158 -14.63 -0.84 19.15
C ASP A 158 -14.45 -2.34 19.37
N ASP A 159 -15.29 -3.20 18.80
CA ASP A 159 -15.12 -4.66 18.90
C ASP A 159 -13.86 -5.12 18.15
N LEU A 160 -13.51 -4.46 17.04
CA LEU A 160 -12.22 -4.66 16.38
C LEU A 160 -11.06 -4.26 17.30
N ALA A 161 -11.15 -3.13 18.00
CA ALA A 161 -10.13 -2.73 18.97
C ALA A 161 -9.94 -3.78 20.08
N HIS A 162 -11.04 -4.33 20.60
CA HIS A 162 -11.00 -5.43 21.58
C HIS A 162 -10.32 -6.67 21.01
N ALA A 163 -10.73 -7.12 19.82
CA ALA A 163 -10.12 -8.25 19.12
C ALA A 163 -8.60 -8.09 18.96
N ILE A 164 -8.14 -6.96 18.41
CA ILE A 164 -6.73 -6.66 18.15
C ILE A 164 -5.89 -6.71 19.43
N ARG A 165 -6.41 -6.21 20.57
CA ARG A 165 -5.68 -6.21 21.85
C ARG A 165 -5.37 -7.62 22.37
N THR A 166 -6.11 -8.63 21.93
CA THR A 166 -5.89 -10.03 22.33
C THR A 166 -4.84 -10.76 21.49
N LEU A 167 -4.40 -10.16 20.39
CA LEU A 167 -3.51 -10.78 19.41
C LEU A 167 -2.04 -10.33 19.62
N PRO A 168 -1.06 -11.20 19.32
CA PRO A 168 0.36 -10.90 19.49
C PRO A 168 0.87 -9.87 18.48
N LYS A 169 1.97 -9.22 18.83
CA LYS A 169 2.66 -8.21 18.01
C LYS A 169 3.88 -8.83 17.32
N PRO A 170 4.37 -8.26 16.19
CA PRO A 170 3.78 -7.15 15.45
C PRO A 170 2.50 -7.57 14.72
N LEU A 171 1.49 -6.69 14.76
CA LEU A 171 0.14 -6.94 14.24
C LEU A 171 -0.25 -5.79 13.31
N TRP A 172 -0.86 -6.15 12.18
CA TRP A 172 -1.34 -5.22 11.18
C TRP A 172 -2.83 -5.43 10.91
N ILE A 173 -3.53 -4.34 10.60
CA ILE A 173 -4.91 -4.36 10.09
C ILE A 173 -5.00 -3.52 8.82
N SER A 174 -6.10 -3.63 8.09
CA SER A 174 -6.35 -2.81 6.91
C SER A 174 -7.52 -1.86 7.14
N ILE A 175 -7.37 -0.61 6.71
CA ILE A 175 -8.44 0.37 6.67
C ILE A 175 -8.62 0.92 5.26
N TYR A 176 -9.83 1.38 4.98
CA TYR A 176 -10.15 2.15 3.79
C TYR A 176 -11.16 3.25 4.13
N SER A 177 -11.50 4.07 3.15
CA SER A 177 -12.65 4.97 3.24
C SER A 177 -13.30 5.09 1.86
N GLY A 178 -14.64 5.04 1.83
CA GLY A 178 -15.44 5.22 0.62
C GLY A 178 -15.52 6.67 0.12
N GLU A 179 -14.97 7.63 0.86
CA GLU A 179 -14.95 9.05 0.48
C GLU A 179 -13.65 9.42 -0.21
N GLN A 180 -13.68 10.32 -1.18
CA GLN A 180 -12.46 10.73 -1.89
C GLN A 180 -11.48 11.48 -0.99
N ALA A 181 -11.99 12.34 -0.10
CA ALA A 181 -11.23 13.13 0.84
C ALA A 181 -11.91 13.04 2.23
N PRO A 182 -11.70 11.94 2.96
CA PRO A 182 -12.37 11.74 4.24
C PRO A 182 -11.87 12.73 5.27
N GLU A 183 -12.77 13.58 5.75
CA GLU A 183 -12.48 14.45 6.87
C GLU A 183 -12.29 13.60 8.14
N HIS A 184 -11.28 13.94 8.95
CA HIS A 184 -11.07 13.33 10.27
C HIS A 184 -10.78 11.81 10.29
N LEU A 185 -10.29 11.22 9.19
CA LEU A 185 -9.92 9.80 9.16
C LEU A 185 -8.85 9.44 10.21
N ASP A 186 -7.91 10.35 10.43
CA ASP A 186 -6.88 10.28 11.48
C ASP A 186 -7.50 10.26 12.88
N SER A 187 -8.46 11.14 13.14
CA SER A 187 -9.16 11.25 14.42
C SER A 187 -10.05 10.03 14.68
N TRP A 188 -10.72 9.53 13.64
CA TRP A 188 -11.47 8.27 13.70
C TRP A 188 -10.53 7.11 14.03
N LEU A 189 -9.39 6.98 13.34
CA LEU A 189 -8.45 5.89 13.61
C LEU A 189 -7.86 5.98 15.03
N LYS A 190 -7.56 7.19 15.49
CA LYS A 190 -7.01 7.47 16.83
C LYS A 190 -7.96 7.10 17.96
N SER A 191 -9.27 7.17 17.74
CA SER A 191 -10.26 6.96 18.79
C SER A 191 -10.29 5.51 19.29
N TRP A 192 -9.87 4.54 18.46
CA TRP A 192 -10.00 3.12 18.79
C TRP A 192 -8.72 2.28 18.58
N LEU A 193 -7.81 2.66 17.66
CA LEU A 193 -6.67 1.83 17.27
C LEU A 193 -5.67 1.65 18.43
N PRO A 194 -5.31 0.40 18.81
CA PRO A 194 -4.24 0.18 19.78
C PRO A 194 -2.88 0.71 19.29
N SER A 195 -2.13 1.36 20.18
CA SER A 195 -0.92 2.15 19.86
C SER A 195 0.23 1.41 19.15
N HIS A 196 0.24 0.07 19.20
CA HIS A 196 1.29 -0.77 18.62
C HIS A 196 0.83 -1.56 17.39
N THR A 197 -0.35 -1.26 16.86
CA THR A 197 -0.89 -1.91 15.67
C THR A 197 -0.49 -1.10 14.43
N GLY A 198 0.10 -1.78 13.45
CA GLY A 198 0.34 -1.22 12.13
C GLY A 198 -0.92 -1.21 11.28
N VAL A 199 -0.99 -0.31 10.31
CA VAL A 199 -2.15 -0.09 9.47
C VAL A 199 -1.72 -0.09 8.02
N PHE A 200 -2.36 -0.96 7.25
CA PHE A 200 -2.39 -0.91 5.82
C PHE A 200 -3.54 0.00 5.37
N PHE A 201 -3.21 1.13 4.75
CA PHE A 201 -4.20 2.04 4.19
C PHE A 201 -4.43 1.69 2.72
N GLN A 202 -5.63 1.22 2.39
CA GLN A 202 -6.02 0.93 1.00
C GLN A 202 -6.20 2.24 0.23
N ASP A 203 -5.52 2.36 -0.90
CA ASP A 203 -5.48 3.62 -1.64
C ASP A 203 -6.84 4.01 -2.25
N GLY A 204 -7.72 3.03 -2.49
CA GLY A 204 -9.03 3.23 -3.10
C GLY A 204 -8.96 3.54 -4.61
N VAL A 205 -7.79 3.38 -5.23
CA VAL A 205 -7.60 3.62 -6.67
C VAL A 205 -8.20 2.46 -7.47
N GLY A 206 -8.10 1.24 -6.96
CA GLY A 206 -8.59 0.05 -7.62
C GLY A 206 -10.11 -0.10 -7.60
N VAL A 207 -10.79 0.55 -6.66
CA VAL A 207 -12.26 0.70 -6.63
C VAL A 207 -12.75 1.99 -7.28
N GLY A 208 -11.85 2.89 -7.67
CA GLY A 208 -12.19 4.16 -8.33
C GLY A 208 -12.63 5.29 -7.39
N THR A 209 -12.39 5.15 -6.08
CA THR A 209 -12.67 6.19 -5.08
C THR A 209 -11.72 7.37 -5.23
N ARG A 210 -10.42 7.12 -5.47
CA ARG A 210 -9.38 8.17 -5.51
C ARG A 210 -8.49 8.06 -6.74
N THR A 211 -7.87 9.18 -7.10
CA THR A 211 -6.64 9.19 -7.88
C THR A 211 -5.43 8.84 -6.99
N PRO A 212 -4.29 8.42 -7.57
CA PRO A 212 -3.09 8.18 -6.78
C PRO A 212 -2.62 9.39 -5.96
N GLN A 213 -2.75 10.60 -6.50
CA GLN A 213 -2.36 11.83 -5.79
C GLN A 213 -3.27 12.09 -4.59
N GLN A 214 -4.58 11.85 -4.73
CA GLN A 214 -5.52 11.97 -3.61
C GLN A 214 -5.22 10.94 -2.52
N ALA A 215 -4.95 9.68 -2.88
CA ALA A 215 -4.55 8.67 -1.92
C ALA A 215 -3.25 9.03 -1.19
N ARG A 216 -2.28 9.62 -1.90
CA ARG A 216 -1.03 10.11 -1.29
C ARG A 216 -1.27 11.18 -0.23
N VAL A 217 -2.16 12.14 -0.49
CA VAL A 217 -2.50 13.20 0.49
C VAL A 217 -3.10 12.59 1.75
N VAL A 218 -4.09 11.70 1.61
CA VAL A 218 -4.71 11.02 2.77
C VAL A 218 -3.68 10.21 3.56
N LEU A 219 -2.78 9.50 2.88
CA LEU A 219 -1.67 8.79 3.51
C LEU A 219 -0.78 9.74 4.33
N GLU A 220 -0.38 10.89 3.78
CA GLU A 220 0.46 11.86 4.50
C GLU A 220 -0.23 12.38 5.75
N ASP A 221 -1.53 12.64 5.68
CA ASP A 221 -2.29 13.12 6.83
C ASP A 221 -2.36 12.07 7.95
N LEU A 222 -2.61 10.80 7.61
CA LEU A 222 -2.49 9.70 8.57
C LEU A 222 -1.06 9.59 9.13
N GLN A 223 -0.03 9.68 8.30
CA GLN A 223 1.35 9.54 8.71
C GLN A 223 1.85 10.70 9.59
N LYS A 224 1.26 11.90 9.50
CA LYS A 224 1.56 13.02 10.42
C LYS A 224 1.20 12.66 11.86
N GLU A 225 0.09 11.95 12.06
CA GLU A 225 -0.40 11.55 13.38
C GLU A 225 0.29 10.27 13.89
N PHE A 226 0.42 9.25 13.04
CA PHE A 226 0.83 7.91 13.49
C PHE A 226 2.28 7.54 13.15
N GLY A 227 2.92 8.26 12.24
CA GLY A 227 4.25 7.97 11.72
C GLY A 227 4.26 7.05 10.50
N LYS A 228 5.29 7.21 9.66
CA LYS A 228 5.45 6.49 8.38
C LYS A 228 5.55 4.97 8.51
N ASP A 229 6.16 4.50 9.60
CA ASP A 229 6.34 3.05 9.82
C ASP A 229 5.06 2.37 10.31
N LYS A 230 4.07 3.13 10.78
CA LYS A 230 2.79 2.58 11.25
C LYS A 230 1.69 2.62 10.20
N ILE A 231 1.74 3.57 9.27
CA ILE A 231 0.75 3.68 8.19
C ILE A 231 1.44 3.45 6.86
N VAL A 232 1.16 2.29 6.26
CA VAL A 232 1.74 1.85 4.99
C VAL A 232 0.64 1.78 3.94
N ILE A 233 0.91 2.30 2.74
CA ILE A 233 -0.09 2.32 1.67
C ILE A 233 -0.17 0.97 0.95
N VAL A 234 -1.39 0.57 0.62
CA VAL A 234 -1.69 -0.57 -0.22
C VAL A 234 -2.13 -0.07 -1.60
N LEU A 235 -1.34 -0.40 -2.60
CA LEU A 235 -1.59 -0.14 -4.01
C LEU A 235 -2.53 -1.23 -4.54
N GLU A 236 -3.77 -0.86 -4.85
CA GLU A 236 -4.73 -1.77 -5.48
C GLU A 236 -4.40 -1.93 -6.98
N ALA A 237 -3.99 -3.13 -7.37
CA ALA A 237 -3.54 -3.52 -8.71
C ALA A 237 -4.67 -3.98 -9.63
N PHE A 238 -5.93 -3.72 -9.26
CA PHE A 238 -7.11 -4.06 -10.05
C PHE A 238 -7.92 -2.83 -10.41
N ARG A 239 -8.86 -2.92 -11.35
CA ARG A 239 -9.74 -1.82 -11.78
C ARG A 239 -11.16 -2.31 -12.01
N PRO A 240 -12.20 -1.51 -11.71
CA PRO A 240 -13.57 -1.94 -11.91
C PRO A 240 -13.86 -2.09 -13.41
N VAL A 241 -14.68 -3.08 -13.74
CA VAL A 241 -15.31 -3.21 -15.06
C VAL A 241 -16.82 -3.33 -14.87
N LYS A 242 -17.58 -3.25 -15.98
CA LYS A 242 -19.04 -3.36 -15.93
C LYS A 242 -19.49 -4.66 -15.25
N GLY A 243 -20.54 -4.57 -14.44
CA GLY A 243 -21.15 -5.72 -13.75
C GLY A 243 -20.48 -6.12 -12.43
N GLY A 244 -19.80 -5.18 -11.76
CA GLY A 244 -19.23 -5.41 -10.42
C GLY A 244 -18.01 -6.34 -10.39
N LYS A 245 -17.35 -6.52 -11.55
CA LYS A 245 -16.12 -7.32 -11.67
C LYS A 245 -14.91 -6.41 -11.71
N PHE A 246 -13.72 -7.03 -11.61
CA PHE A 246 -12.45 -6.35 -11.73
C PHE A 246 -11.60 -6.93 -12.86
N ARG A 247 -10.78 -6.07 -13.47
CA ARG A 247 -9.64 -6.45 -14.33
C ARG A 247 -8.34 -6.14 -13.61
N SER A 248 -7.24 -6.73 -14.06
CA SER A 248 -5.90 -6.25 -13.68
C SER A 248 -5.72 -4.79 -14.13
N ALA A 249 -5.04 -4.00 -13.31
CA ALA A 249 -4.51 -2.71 -13.70
C ALA A 249 -3.48 -2.93 -14.82
N TYR A 250 -3.52 -2.05 -15.81
CA TYR A 250 -2.50 -2.02 -16.84
C TYR A 250 -1.16 -1.57 -16.24
N PRO A 251 -0.01 -1.94 -16.85
CA PRO A 251 1.29 -1.60 -16.31
C PRO A 251 1.48 -0.10 -16.06
N TRP A 252 1.01 0.76 -16.98
CA TRP A 252 1.12 2.21 -16.82
C TRP A 252 0.26 2.76 -15.68
N GLU A 253 -0.86 2.11 -15.33
CA GLU A 253 -1.69 2.51 -14.20
C GLU A 253 -0.97 2.21 -12.87
N VAL A 254 -0.28 1.06 -12.78
CA VAL A 254 0.56 0.72 -11.63
C VAL A 254 1.76 1.68 -11.52
N MET A 255 2.41 2.00 -12.64
CA MET A 255 3.51 2.98 -12.67
C MET A 255 3.05 4.36 -12.18
N GLN A 256 1.85 4.80 -12.55
CA GLN A 256 1.27 6.07 -12.08
C GLN A 256 1.03 6.07 -10.56
N GLN A 257 0.51 4.97 -10.00
CA GLN A 257 0.38 4.81 -8.55
C GLN A 257 1.75 4.87 -7.85
N LEU A 258 2.71 4.05 -8.28
CA LEU A 258 4.06 4.04 -7.71
C LEU A 258 4.73 5.41 -7.79
N LYS A 259 4.58 6.11 -8.92
CA LYS A 259 5.11 7.47 -9.08
C LYS A 259 4.49 8.47 -8.09
N ALA A 260 3.21 8.33 -7.75
CA ALA A 260 2.57 9.16 -6.74
C ALA A 260 3.04 8.82 -5.31
N TYR A 261 3.50 7.60 -5.09
CA TYR A 261 3.92 7.09 -3.78
C TYR A 261 5.44 7.14 -3.55
N GLU A 262 6.18 7.98 -4.31
CA GLU A 262 7.60 8.21 -4.09
C GLU A 262 7.92 8.52 -2.62
N GLY A 263 8.98 7.88 -2.12
CA GLY A 263 9.42 7.95 -0.72
C GLY A 263 8.55 7.20 0.28
N GLN A 264 7.57 6.41 -0.17
CA GLN A 264 6.71 5.59 0.68
C GLN A 264 7.04 4.11 0.58
N THR A 265 6.80 3.39 1.68
CA THR A 265 6.69 1.93 1.65
C THR A 265 5.34 1.54 1.06
N VAL A 266 5.34 0.63 0.10
CA VAL A 266 4.15 0.20 -0.64
C VAL A 266 3.99 -1.32 -0.53
N TYR A 267 2.77 -1.76 -0.24
CA TYR A 267 2.34 -3.14 -0.46
C TYR A 267 1.38 -3.17 -1.65
N ILE A 268 1.43 -4.21 -2.48
CA ILE A 268 0.54 -4.32 -3.65
C ILE A 268 -0.57 -5.34 -3.35
N PHE A 269 -1.80 -4.99 -3.69
CA PHE A 269 -2.99 -5.84 -3.55
C PHE A 269 -3.66 -6.07 -4.91
N ASP A 270 -3.72 -7.27 -5.46
CA ASP A 270 -3.09 -8.49 -5.00
C ASP A 270 -2.29 -9.15 -6.14
N GLY A 271 -1.27 -9.91 -5.75
CA GLY A 271 -0.25 -10.40 -6.65
C GLY A 271 -0.77 -11.46 -7.62
N PRO A 272 -1.27 -12.59 -7.10
CA PRO A 272 -1.66 -13.72 -7.95
C PRO A 272 -2.76 -13.44 -8.97
N HIS A 273 -3.73 -12.57 -8.68
CA HIS A 273 -4.82 -12.29 -9.62
C HIS A 273 -4.47 -11.16 -10.58
N TYR A 274 -3.72 -10.15 -10.13
CA TYR A 274 -3.61 -8.89 -10.87
C TYR A 274 -2.19 -8.49 -11.28
N MET A 275 -1.15 -9.08 -10.70
CA MET A 275 0.25 -8.79 -11.03
C MET A 275 0.90 -9.96 -11.78
N ASN A 276 0.43 -10.20 -13.01
CA ASN A 276 1.00 -11.21 -13.89
C ASN A 276 2.44 -10.85 -14.34
N ARG A 277 3.12 -11.84 -14.94
CA ARG A 277 4.52 -11.72 -15.40
C ARG A 277 4.77 -10.51 -16.31
N MET A 278 3.86 -10.21 -17.25
CA MET A 278 4.03 -9.10 -18.19
C MET A 278 3.94 -7.75 -17.48
N THR A 279 2.98 -7.59 -16.57
CA THR A 279 2.86 -6.39 -15.74
C THR A 279 4.10 -6.20 -14.88
N VAL A 280 4.56 -7.25 -14.21
CA VAL A 280 5.77 -7.21 -13.39
C VAL A 280 6.99 -6.79 -14.20
N TYR A 281 7.20 -7.36 -15.39
CA TYR A 281 8.36 -7.02 -16.23
C TYR A 281 8.31 -5.58 -16.72
N ALA A 282 7.15 -5.12 -17.17
CA ALA A 282 6.99 -3.75 -17.63
C ALA A 282 7.25 -2.75 -16.49
N VAL A 283 6.66 -2.99 -15.31
CA VAL A 283 6.84 -2.12 -14.14
C VAL A 283 8.29 -2.17 -13.63
N ALA A 284 8.92 -3.35 -13.56
CA ALA A 284 10.31 -3.49 -13.14
C ALA A 284 11.26 -2.76 -14.09
N LEU A 285 11.06 -2.88 -15.41
CA LEU A 285 11.86 -2.16 -16.40
C LEU A 285 11.70 -0.65 -16.24
N TRP A 286 10.46 -0.16 -16.13
CA TRP A 286 10.20 1.25 -15.89
C TRP A 286 10.86 1.76 -14.60
N TYR A 287 10.73 0.99 -13.51
CA TYR A 287 11.31 1.34 -12.22
C TYR A 287 12.83 1.48 -12.32
N LYS A 288 13.48 0.53 -13.00
CA LYS A 288 14.93 0.55 -13.26
C LYS A 288 15.34 1.77 -14.11
N LEU A 289 14.58 2.12 -15.14
CA LEU A 289 14.87 3.27 -15.99
C LEU A 289 14.61 4.62 -15.29
N ARG A 290 13.73 4.64 -14.29
CA ARG A 290 13.30 5.87 -13.63
C ARG A 290 14.14 6.23 -12.41
N TYR A 291 14.59 5.22 -11.65
CA TYR A 291 15.21 5.41 -10.34
C TYR A 291 16.63 4.87 -10.21
N ASN A 292 17.16 4.15 -11.21
CA ASN A 292 18.57 3.71 -11.23
C ASN A 292 19.39 4.45 -12.28
#